data_AF-A0AAD7JMQ2-F1
#
_entry.id   AF-A0AAD7JMQ2-F1
#
_cell.length_a   1.000
_cell.length_b   1.000
_cell.length_c   1.000
_cell.angle_alpha   90.00
_cell.angle_beta   90.00
_cell.angle_gamma   90.00
#
_symmetry.space_group_name_H-M   'P 1'
#
loop_
_entity.id
_entity.type
_entity.pdbx_description
1 polymer ?
#
loop_
_entity_poly.entity_id
_entity_poly.type
_entity_poly.pdbx_seq_one_letter_code
_entity_poly.pdbx_strand_id
1 'polypeptide(L)'
;DVSVEEMGLGSDHLPIKYVLDLELSLETSARFNPKSMDDDKFLEILQHELGKPITQIETQQELDEAMDAVMEALVRAVEGSTKRRRPCAHSKRWWTKELTGLVK
;
A
#
# COMPACT_ATOMS: atom_id res chain seq x y z
N ASP A 1 24.14 2.79 36.28
CA ASP A 1 23.85 3.66 37.43
C ASP A 1 22.92 4.78 37.01
N VAL A 2 21.72 4.79 37.60
CA VAL A 2 20.79 5.93 37.56
C VAL A 2 21.18 6.82 38.73
N SER A 3 21.37 8.11 38.49
CA SER A 3 21.80 9.04 39.54
C SER A 3 20.67 9.27 40.54
N VAL A 4 21.00 9.48 41.81
CA VAL A 4 20.02 9.70 42.91
C VAL A 4 19.11 10.90 42.63
N GLU A 5 19.54 11.82 41.77
CA GLU A 5 18.79 13.02 41.36
C GLU A 5 17.57 12.70 40.48
N GLU A 6 17.54 11.55 39.80
CA GLU A 6 16.43 11.12 38.93
C GLU A 6 15.31 10.41 39.71
N MET A 7 15.54 10.08 40.97
CA MET A 7 14.60 9.37 41.85
C MET A 7 14.08 10.39 42.87
N GLY A 8 12.97 11.06 42.56
CA GLY A 8 12.38 12.07 43.44
C GLY A 8 12.31 11.58 44.90
N LEU A 9 12.85 12.37 45.83
CA LEU A 9 13.04 11.99 47.23
C LEU A 9 11.75 11.41 47.83
N GLY A 10 11.77 10.11 48.14
CA GLY A 10 10.65 9.38 48.77
C GLY A 10 9.71 8.63 47.80
N SER A 11 10.00 8.63 46.50
CA SER A 11 9.27 7.81 45.53
C SER A 11 9.91 6.42 45.45
N ASP A 12 9.11 5.36 45.65
CA ASP A 12 9.51 3.96 45.44
C ASP A 12 9.46 3.55 43.95
N HIS A 13 9.14 4.49 43.07
CA HIS A 13 9.00 4.26 41.65
C HIS A 13 10.39 4.12 41.01
N LEU A 14 10.74 2.89 40.63
CA LEU A 14 11.92 2.63 39.82
C LEU A 14 11.67 3.05 38.36
N PRO A 15 12.59 3.78 37.73
CA PRO A 15 12.44 4.16 36.33
C PRO A 15 12.54 2.92 35.44
N ILE A 16 11.54 2.74 34.57
CA ILE A 16 11.57 1.69 33.56
C ILE A 16 12.31 2.22 32.33
N LYS A 17 13.47 1.62 32.05
CA LYS A 17 14.21 1.89 30.81
C LYS A 17 13.79 0.88 29.74
N TYR A 18 13.21 1.36 28.66
CA TYR A 18 12.88 0.55 27.49
C TYR A 18 13.66 1.04 26.27
N VAL A 19 14.03 0.11 25.40
CA VAL A 19 14.61 0.38 24.08
C VAL A 19 13.61 -0.14 23.07
N LEU A 20 13.07 0.74 22.24
CA LEU A 20 12.22 0.37 21.13
C LEU A 20 13.10 0.18 19.90
N ASP A 21 13.44 -1.07 19.62
CA ASP A 21 14.09 -1.43 18.36
C ASP A 21 12.99 -1.71 17.33
N LEU A 22 12.73 -0.74 16.46
CA LEU A 22 11.64 -0.79 15.49
C LEU A 22 12.21 -0.79 14.07
N GLU A 23 11.98 -1.89 13.35
CA GLU A 23 12.12 -1.89 11.90
C GLU A 23 10.89 -1.21 11.27
N LEU A 24 11.07 0.04 10.85
CA LEU A 24 10.02 0.78 10.16
C LEU A 24 9.91 0.28 8.71
N SER A 25 8.80 -0.37 8.38
CA SER A 25 8.44 -0.62 6.98
C SER A 25 7.49 0.48 6.47
N LEU A 26 7.75 0.96 5.25
CA LEU A 26 6.81 1.84 4.58
C LEU A 26 5.62 1.00 4.11
N GLU A 27 4.48 1.17 4.79
CA GLU A 27 3.23 0.54 4.36
C GLU A 27 2.88 1.03 2.95
N THR A 28 2.91 0.15 1.95
CA THR A 28 2.35 0.45 0.62
C THR A 28 0.87 0.09 0.62
N SER A 29 0.00 0.98 0.11
CA SER A 29 -1.40 0.61 -0.04
C SER A 29 -1.57 -0.43 -1.14
N ALA A 30 -2.31 -1.49 -0.83
CA ALA A 30 -2.76 -2.45 -1.83
C ALA A 30 -3.80 -1.84 -2.80
N ARG A 31 -4.44 -0.71 -2.45
CA ARG A 31 -5.55 -0.14 -3.22
C ARG A 31 -5.07 0.94 -4.19
N PHE A 32 -5.61 0.92 -5.41
CA PHE A 32 -5.45 1.99 -6.39
C PHE A 32 -6.33 3.21 -6.03
N ASN A 33 -5.94 4.38 -6.53
CA ASN A 33 -6.76 5.58 -6.52
C ASN A 33 -7.39 5.79 -7.91
N PRO A 34 -8.68 5.45 -8.09
CA PRO A 34 -9.33 5.52 -9.42
C PRO A 34 -9.31 6.93 -10.02
N LYS A 35 -9.36 7.97 -9.18
CA LYS A 35 -9.32 9.37 -9.61
C LYS A 35 -7.96 9.79 -10.20
N SER A 36 -6.94 8.95 -10.10
CA SER A 36 -5.61 9.20 -10.64
C SER A 36 -5.23 8.23 -11.77
N MET A 37 -6.22 7.53 -12.33
CA MET A 37 -6.03 6.76 -13.55
C MET A 37 -5.79 7.74 -14.71
N ASP A 38 -4.81 7.40 -15.54
CA ASP A 38 -4.58 8.03 -16.83
C ASP A 38 -5.29 7.17 -17.89
N ASP A 39 -6.43 7.64 -18.39
CA ASP A 39 -7.31 6.87 -19.27
C ASP A 39 -6.64 6.59 -20.63
N ASP A 40 -5.89 7.54 -21.16
CA ASP A 40 -5.17 7.37 -22.43
C ASP A 40 -4.09 6.31 -22.31
N LYS A 41 -3.30 6.38 -21.22
CA LYS A 41 -2.28 5.38 -20.92
C LYS A 41 -2.87 4.00 -20.63
N PHE A 42 -4.01 3.95 -19.94
CA PHE A 42 -4.72 2.70 -19.70
C PHE A 42 -5.12 2.03 -21.01
N LEU A 43 -5.72 2.79 -21.93
CA LEU A 43 -6.12 2.28 -23.25
C LEU A 43 -4.93 1.86 -24.10
N GLU A 44 -3.84 2.63 -24.09
CA GLU A 44 -2.59 2.27 -24.79
C GLU A 44 -2.06 0.91 -24.32
N ILE A 45 -1.94 0.71 -23.00
CA ILE A 45 -1.47 -0.56 -22.43
C ILE A 45 -2.45 -1.68 -22.76
N LEU A 46 -3.75 -1.44 -22.60
CA LEU A 46 -4.75 -2.49 -22.83
C LEU A 46 -4.76 -2.94 -24.30
N GLN A 47 -4.64 -2.01 -25.25
CA GLN A 47 -4.53 -2.34 -26.68
C GLN A 47 -3.25 -3.09 -27.01
N HIS A 48 -2.13 -2.74 -26.37
CA HIS A 48 -0.88 -3.48 -26.51
C HIS A 48 -1.02 -4.93 -26.01
N GLU A 49 -1.58 -5.13 -24.82
CA GLU A 49 -1.71 -6.46 -24.21
C GLU A 49 -2.76 -7.34 -24.92
N LEU A 50 -3.89 -6.76 -25.36
CA LEU A 50 -4.97 -7.48 -26.04
C LEU A 50 -4.84 -7.53 -27.57
N GLY A 51 -3.81 -6.93 -28.17
CA GLY A 51 -3.67 -6.76 -29.62
C GLY A 51 -3.60 -8.06 -30.44
N LYS A 52 -3.66 -9.23 -29.81
CA LYS A 52 -3.76 -10.52 -30.48
C LYS A 52 -5.23 -10.95 -30.58
N PRO A 53 -5.75 -11.26 -31.78
CA PRO A 53 -7.09 -11.78 -31.92
C PRO A 53 -7.22 -13.11 -31.17
N ILE A 54 -8.25 -13.23 -30.34
CA ILE A 54 -8.62 -14.49 -29.69
C ILE A 54 -9.00 -15.46 -30.82
N THR A 55 -8.28 -16.58 -30.93
CA THR A 55 -8.60 -17.65 -31.88
C THR A 55 -9.91 -18.32 -31.51
N GLN A 56 -10.46 -19.11 -32.43
CA GLN A 56 -11.68 -19.88 -32.18
C GLN A 56 -11.50 -20.74 -30.91
N ILE A 57 -12.42 -20.58 -29.96
CA ILE A 57 -12.46 -21.31 -28.68
C ILE A 57 -13.34 -22.54 -28.91
N GLU A 58 -12.77 -23.73 -28.77
CA GLU A 58 -13.44 -25.00 -29.00
C GLU A 58 -13.64 -25.79 -27.69
N THR A 59 -12.87 -25.47 -26.65
CA THR A 59 -12.93 -26.17 -25.35
C THR A 59 -13.13 -25.22 -24.16
N GLN A 60 -13.63 -25.74 -23.05
CA GLN A 60 -13.75 -24.97 -21.79
C GLN A 60 -12.39 -24.50 -21.29
N GLN A 61 -11.35 -25.32 -21.44
CA GLN A 61 -10.00 -24.96 -21.02
C GLN A 61 -9.46 -23.76 -21.81
N GLU A 62 -9.66 -23.75 -23.14
CA GLU A 62 -9.29 -22.60 -23.98
C GLU A 62 -10.07 -21.34 -23.60
N LEU A 63 -11.34 -21.48 -23.19
CA LEU A 63 -12.12 -20.35 -22.68
C LEU A 63 -11.52 -19.80 -21.39
N ASP A 64 -11.18 -20.67 -20.44
CA ASP A 64 -10.61 -20.28 -19.15
C ASP A 64 -9.25 -19.58 -19.36
N GLU A 65 -8.37 -20.14 -20.20
CA GLU A 65 -7.08 -19.55 -20.56
C GLU A 65 -7.23 -18.18 -21.24
N ALA A 66 -8.20 -18.03 -22.15
CA ALA A 66 -8.49 -16.75 -22.79
C ALA A 66 -8.99 -15.71 -21.78
N MET A 67 -9.81 -16.10 -20.81
CA MET A 67 -10.29 -15.21 -19.74
C MET A 67 -9.17 -14.80 -18.80
N ASP A 68 -8.30 -15.72 -18.40
CA ASP A 68 -7.13 -15.40 -17.59
C ASP A 68 -6.23 -14.38 -18.29
N ALA A 69 -5.98 -14.55 -19.59
CA ALA A 69 -5.21 -13.59 -20.38
C ALA A 69 -5.85 -12.19 -20.42
N VAL A 70 -7.18 -12.10 -20.58
CA VAL A 70 -7.91 -10.82 -20.54
C VAL A 70 -7.82 -10.17 -19.17
N MET A 71 -7.99 -10.95 -18.10
CA MET A 71 -7.91 -10.46 -16.73
C MET A 71 -6.51 -9.98 -16.39
N GLU A 72 -5.47 -10.70 -16.80
CA GLU A 72 -4.08 -10.25 -16.65
C GLU A 72 -3.80 -8.95 -17.39
N ALA A 73 -4.26 -8.82 -18.64
CA ALA A 73 -4.11 -7.61 -19.43
C ALA A 73 -4.77 -6.40 -18.74
N LEU A 74 -5.99 -6.58 -18.21
CA LEU A 74 -6.69 -5.55 -17.44
C LEU A 74 -5.93 -5.16 -16.17
N VAL A 75 -5.42 -6.15 -15.41
CA VAL A 75 -4.64 -5.88 -14.20
C VAL A 75 -3.40 -5.05 -14.56
N ARG A 76 -2.62 -5.47 -15.56
CA ARG A 76 -1.42 -4.73 -16.01
C ARG A 76 -1.75 -3.31 -16.46
N ALA A 77 -2.84 -3.14 -17.19
CA ALA A 77 -3.30 -1.81 -17.61
C ALA A 77 -3.64 -0.92 -16.41
N VAL A 78 -4.34 -1.43 -15.39
CA VAL A 78 -4.61 -0.69 -14.15
C VAL A 78 -3.32 -0.35 -13.41
N GLU A 79 -2.40 -1.31 -13.25
CA GLU A 79 -1.15 -1.10 -12.52
C GLU A 79 -0.23 -0.07 -13.21
N GLY A 80 -0.18 -0.06 -14.54
CA GLY A 80 0.63 0.87 -15.32
C GLY A 80 0.05 2.27 -15.46
N SER A 81 -1.28 2.40 -15.39
CA SER A 81 -2.01 3.68 -15.59
C SER A 81 -2.43 4.37 -14.30
N THR A 82 -2.57 3.64 -13.19
CA THR A 82 -3.20 4.15 -11.97
C THR A 82 -2.26 4.15 -10.79
N LYS A 83 -2.17 5.29 -10.10
CA LYS A 83 -1.35 5.39 -8.89
C LYS A 83 -1.99 4.62 -7.74
N ARG A 84 -1.15 3.92 -6.96
CA ARG A 84 -1.57 3.36 -5.65
C ARG A 84 -1.91 4.49 -4.69
N ARG A 85 -2.92 4.27 -3.86
CA ARG A 85 -3.37 5.23 -2.86
C ARG A 85 -2.24 5.44 -1.84
N ARG A 86 -1.88 6.68 -1.56
CA ARG A 86 -0.88 6.96 -0.53
C ARG A 86 -1.51 6.76 0.85
N PRO A 87 -0.88 5.99 1.76
CA PRO A 87 -1.26 6.01 3.16
C PRO A 87 -1.17 7.44 3.69
N CYS A 88 -2.16 7.84 4.46
CA CYS A 88 -2.23 9.15 5.08
C CYS A 88 -2.28 8.93 6.58
N ALA A 89 -1.43 9.64 7.33
CA ALA A 89 -1.38 9.55 8.80
C ALA A 89 -2.77 9.82 9.42
N HIS A 90 -3.48 10.83 8.90
CA HIS A 90 -4.83 11.19 9.36
C HIS A 90 -5.89 10.11 9.11
N SER A 91 -5.63 9.15 8.22
CA SER A 91 -6.57 8.06 7.94
C SER A 91 -6.47 6.91 8.93
N LYS A 92 -5.49 6.92 9.85
CA LYS A 92 -5.30 5.85 10.84
C LYS A 92 -6.25 6.08 12.02
N ARG A 93 -6.90 5.01 12.52
CA ARG A 93 -7.89 5.08 13.62
C ARG A 93 -7.31 5.67 14.91
N TRP A 94 -6.01 5.49 15.13
CA TRP A 94 -5.29 5.98 16.31
C TRP A 94 -4.71 7.39 16.12
N TRP A 95 -4.92 8.03 14.97
CA TRP A 95 -4.40 9.36 14.73
C TRP A 95 -5.11 10.41 15.59
N THR A 96 -4.34 11.36 16.14
CA THR A 96 -4.84 12.53 16.87
C THR A 96 -4.13 13.80 16.38
N LYS A 97 -4.68 14.99 16.67
CA LYS A 97 -4.13 16.27 16.18
C LYS A 97 -2.69 16.51 16.67
N GLU A 98 -2.39 16.07 17.89
CA GLU A 98 -1.08 16.17 18.54
C GLU A 98 0.01 15.40 17.77
N LEU A 99 -0.36 14.33 17.05
CA LEU A 99 0.57 13.54 16.25
C LEU A 99 1.00 14.23 14.94
N THR A 100 0.36 15.33 14.54
CA THR A 100 0.73 16.07 13.31
C THR A 100 2.13 16.67 13.38
N GLY A 101 2.57 17.08 14.58
CA GLY A 101 3.87 17.74 14.78
C GLY A 101 5.06 16.78 14.99
N LEU A 102 4.80 15.48 15.12
CA LEU A 102 5.82 14.46 15.43
C LEU A 102 6.47 13.85 14.19
N VAL A 103 5.95 14.15 12.99
CA VAL A 103 6.57 13.74 11.72
C VAL A 103 7.64 14.78 11.34
N LYS A 104 8.84 14.65 11.92
CA LYS A 104 10.05 15.31 11.44
C LYS A 104 11.12 14.28 11.15
#